data_AF-A0A6M0AHW7-F1
#
_entry.id   AF-A0A6M0AHW7-F1
#
_cell.length_a   1.000
_cell.length_b   1.000
_cell.length_c   1.000
_cell.angle_alpha   90.00
_cell.angle_beta   90.00
_cell.angle_gamma   90.00
#
_symmetry.space_group_name_H-M   'P 1'
#
loop_
_entity.id
_entity.type
_entity.pdbx_description
1 polymer ?
#
loop_
_entity_poly.entity_id
_entity_poly.type
_entity_poly.pdbx_seq_one_letter_code
_entity_poly.pdbx_strand_id
1 'polypeptide(L)'
;MPSTSQPLNYPKSRKADQVDDYHGTLVADPYRWLEDPDSEETKAWVEAQNQVTFGYLSEIPTRETLKQRITKLWNYEKYSTPFKKGDRYFYFKNDGLQNQSVLYTLTSLDAEPTLLLDPNTLSE
;
A
#
# COMPACT_ATOMS: atom_id res chain seq x y z
N MET A 1 -13.62 -26.30 -1.54
CA MET A 1 -12.21 -25.98 -1.25
C MET A 1 -11.40 -26.48 -2.43
N PRO A 2 -10.66 -25.65 -3.19
CA PRO A 2 -9.73 -26.24 -4.14
C PRO A 2 -8.74 -27.08 -3.34
N SER A 3 -8.65 -28.33 -3.79
CA SER A 3 -7.94 -29.46 -3.22
C SER A 3 -6.43 -29.33 -3.49
N THR A 4 -5.63 -29.87 -2.57
CA THR A 4 -4.20 -30.24 -2.70
C THR A 4 -3.22 -29.10 -3.02
N SER A 5 -2.37 -28.79 -2.04
CA SER A 5 -1.24 -27.86 -2.14
C SER A 5 -0.28 -28.29 -3.26
N GLN A 6 -0.41 -27.70 -4.44
CA GLN A 6 0.69 -27.77 -5.40
C GLN A 6 1.90 -27.06 -4.78
N PRO A 7 3.10 -27.67 -4.85
CA PRO A 7 4.30 -27.03 -4.33
C PRO A 7 4.56 -25.74 -5.12
N LEU A 8 4.65 -24.62 -4.39
CA LEU A 8 5.00 -23.33 -4.99
C LEU A 8 6.47 -23.36 -5.44
N ASN A 9 6.71 -23.00 -6.70
CA ASN A 9 8.05 -22.85 -7.25
C ASN A 9 8.57 -21.44 -6.93
N TYR A 10 9.31 -21.31 -5.83
CA TYR A 10 9.86 -20.01 -5.42
C TYR A 10 11.02 -19.56 -6.33
N PRO A 11 11.18 -18.23 -6.55
CA PRO A 11 12.32 -17.70 -7.25
C PRO A 11 13.63 -18.03 -6.53
N LYS A 12 14.67 -18.32 -7.30
CA LYS A 12 16.01 -18.52 -6.74
C LYS A 12 16.50 -17.21 -6.13
N SER A 13 16.91 -17.27 -4.87
CA SER A 13 17.56 -16.16 -4.18
C SER A 13 19.03 -16.53 -4.00
N ARG A 14 19.94 -15.85 -4.69
CA ARG A 14 21.37 -16.17 -4.51
C ARG A 14 21.77 -15.88 -3.07
N LYS A 15 22.67 -16.72 -2.55
CA LYS A 15 23.35 -16.46 -1.29
C LYS A 15 24.71 -15.85 -1.62
N ALA A 16 25.04 -14.75 -0.96
CA ALA A 16 26.36 -14.15 -0.95
C ALA A 16 27.13 -14.58 0.31
N ASP A 17 28.43 -14.33 0.32
CA ASP A 17 29.30 -14.66 1.45
C ASP A 17 29.48 -13.50 2.44
N GLN A 18 28.55 -12.54 2.46
CA GLN A 18 28.62 -11.40 3.39
C GLN A 18 28.54 -11.88 4.84
N VAL A 19 29.50 -11.45 5.65
CA VAL A 19 29.59 -11.71 7.09
C VAL A 19 30.10 -10.46 7.77
N ASP A 20 29.41 -10.05 8.83
CA ASP A 20 29.79 -8.92 9.68
C ASP A 20 30.33 -9.43 11.03
N ASP A 21 31.26 -8.70 11.65
CA ASP A 21 31.77 -9.00 12.99
C ASP A 21 31.19 -8.01 14.02
N TYR A 22 30.40 -8.53 14.95
CA TYR A 22 29.86 -7.78 16.09
C TYR A 22 30.58 -8.19 17.37
N HIS A 23 31.59 -7.41 17.76
CA HIS A 23 32.34 -7.59 19.02
C HIS A 23 32.98 -8.99 19.17
N GLY A 24 33.54 -9.53 18.09
CA GLY A 24 34.13 -10.86 18.02
C GLY A 24 33.12 -11.96 17.63
N THR A 25 31.86 -11.62 17.37
CA THR A 25 30.82 -12.55 16.92
C THR A 25 30.55 -12.37 15.43
N LEU A 26 30.93 -13.35 14.62
CA LEU A 26 30.66 -13.35 13.18
C LEU A 26 29.19 -13.69 12.90
N VAL A 27 28.50 -12.82 12.12
CA VAL A 27 27.10 -12.95 11.73
C VAL A 27 26.99 -12.89 10.22
N ALA A 28 26.53 -13.97 9.59
CA ALA A 28 26.35 -14.05 8.15
C ALA A 28 25.04 -13.37 7.70
N ASP A 29 25.12 -12.57 6.65
CA ASP A 29 23.98 -11.94 5.98
C ASP A 29 23.97 -12.27 4.48
N PRO A 30 23.61 -13.50 4.11
CA PRO A 30 23.75 -13.97 2.72
C PRO A 30 22.86 -13.24 1.72
N TYR A 31 21.95 -12.38 2.18
CA TYR A 31 21.01 -11.64 1.34
C TYR A 31 21.17 -10.12 1.44
N ARG A 32 22.30 -9.63 1.99
CA ARG A 32 22.67 -8.20 2.03
C ARG A 32 22.48 -7.49 0.69
N TRP A 33 22.63 -8.19 -0.43
CA TRP A 33 22.42 -7.63 -1.77
C TRP A 33 20.98 -7.13 -2.01
N LEU A 34 19.98 -7.66 -1.29
CA LEU A 34 18.59 -7.17 -1.34
C LEU A 34 18.43 -5.81 -0.64
N GLU A 35 19.42 -5.33 0.12
CA GLU A 35 19.39 -4.00 0.72
C GLU A 35 19.64 -2.88 -0.29
N ASP A 36 20.09 -3.20 -1.51
CA ASP A 36 20.15 -2.25 -2.63
C ASP A 36 18.87 -2.36 -3.47
N PRO A 37 17.88 -1.45 -3.27
CA PRO A 37 16.63 -1.47 -4.01
C PRO A 37 16.78 -1.01 -5.47
N ASP A 38 17.86 -0.28 -5.80
CA ASP A 38 18.08 0.28 -7.13
C ASP A 38 18.78 -0.71 -8.06
N SER A 39 19.37 -1.78 -7.51
CA SER A 39 19.99 -2.83 -8.31
C SER A 39 18.98 -3.58 -9.17
N GLU A 40 19.39 -3.91 -10.40
CA GLU A 40 18.57 -4.69 -11.33
C GLU A 40 18.32 -6.12 -10.80
N GLU A 41 19.24 -6.67 -10.01
CA GLU A 41 19.08 -7.98 -9.37
C GLU A 41 17.94 -7.97 -8.35
N THR A 42 17.88 -6.96 -7.48
CA THR A 42 16.80 -6.82 -6.48
C THR A 42 15.46 -6.55 -7.15
N LYS A 43 15.41 -5.68 -8.18
CA LYS A 43 14.17 -5.44 -8.94
C LYS A 43 13.64 -6.71 -9.60
N ALA A 44 14.51 -7.48 -10.26
CA ALA A 44 14.13 -8.75 -10.89
C ALA A 44 13.65 -9.78 -9.86
N TRP A 45 14.29 -9.82 -8.69
CA TRP A 45 13.87 -10.68 -7.60
C TRP A 45 12.49 -10.31 -7.06
N VAL A 46 12.23 -9.01 -6.81
CA VAL A 46 10.93 -8.51 -6.36
C VAL A 46 9.82 -8.87 -7.36
N GLU A 47 10.07 -8.65 -8.65
CA GLU A 47 9.13 -8.99 -9.71
C GLU A 47 8.83 -10.50 -9.73
N ALA A 48 9.86 -11.35 -9.63
CA ALA A 48 9.66 -12.80 -9.58
C ALA A 48 8.86 -13.26 -8.34
N GLN A 49 9.07 -12.63 -7.18
CA GLN A 49 8.29 -12.92 -5.96
C GLN A 49 6.83 -12.46 -6.10
N ASN A 50 6.60 -11.30 -6.72
CA ASN A 50 5.27 -10.80 -7.04
C ASN A 50 4.53 -11.75 -7.98
N GLN A 51 5.19 -12.31 -8.99
CA GLN A 51 4.58 -13.27 -9.91
C GLN A 51 4.08 -14.53 -9.21
N VAL A 52 4.88 -15.11 -8.29
CA VAL A 52 4.43 -16.26 -7.50
C VAL A 52 3.25 -15.88 -6.61
N THR A 53 3.33 -14.73 -5.94
CA THR A 53 2.30 -14.27 -5.01
C THR A 53 0.98 -13.97 -5.72
N PHE A 54 1.01 -13.15 -6.77
CA PHE A 54 -0.19 -12.80 -7.53
C PHE A 54 -0.74 -13.97 -8.34
N GLY A 55 0.13 -14.88 -8.83
CA GLY A 55 -0.28 -16.15 -9.41
C GLY A 55 -1.13 -16.95 -8.43
N TYR A 56 -0.57 -17.26 -7.25
CA TYR A 56 -1.30 -17.98 -6.20
C TYR A 56 -2.59 -17.28 -5.77
N LEU A 57 -2.54 -15.97 -5.52
CA LEU A 57 -3.71 -15.25 -5.06
C LEU A 57 -4.82 -15.15 -6.12
N SER A 58 -4.46 -15.17 -7.41
CA SER A 58 -5.43 -15.16 -8.52
C SER A 58 -6.25 -16.45 -8.62
N GLU A 59 -5.71 -17.57 -8.11
CA GLU A 59 -6.38 -18.87 -8.09
C GLU A 59 -7.46 -18.96 -7.00
N ILE A 60 -7.48 -18.02 -6.04
CA ILE A 60 -8.45 -18.02 -4.93
C ILE A 60 -9.83 -17.60 -5.47
N PRO A 61 -10.82 -18.51 -5.56
CA PRO A 61 -12.06 -18.24 -6.29
C PRO A 61 -12.90 -17.11 -5.68
N THR A 62 -12.79 -16.90 -4.37
CA THR A 62 -13.58 -15.92 -3.62
C THR A 62 -12.95 -14.53 -3.57
N ARG A 63 -11.72 -14.35 -4.09
CA ARG A 63 -10.97 -13.10 -3.99
C ARG A 63 -11.72 -11.93 -4.62
N GLU A 64 -12.30 -12.13 -5.80
CA GLU A 64 -13.02 -11.06 -6.50
C GLU A 64 -14.34 -10.70 -5.80
N THR A 65 -15.12 -11.70 -5.35
CA THR A 65 -16.34 -11.45 -4.57
C THR A 65 -16.04 -10.71 -3.26
N LEU A 66 -14.94 -11.07 -2.58
CA LEU A 66 -14.51 -10.39 -1.36
C LEU A 66 -14.12 -8.94 -1.64
N LYS A 67 -13.33 -8.69 -2.69
CA LYS A 67 -12.94 -7.35 -3.13
C LYS A 67 -14.17 -6.49 -3.38
N GLN A 68 -15.14 -6.98 -4.16
CA GLN A 68 -16.39 -6.27 -4.44
C GLN A 68 -17.19 -5.98 -3.18
N ARG A 69 -17.27 -6.94 -2.25
CA ARG A 69 -17.98 -6.75 -0.98
C ARG A 69 -17.33 -5.66 -0.13
N ILE A 70 -16.01 -5.66 -0.03
CA ILE A 70 -15.25 -4.65 0.71
C ILE A 70 -15.43 -3.28 0.04
N THR A 71 -15.25 -3.17 -1.27
CA THR A 71 -15.47 -1.92 -2.01
C THR A 71 -16.88 -1.36 -1.77
N LYS A 72 -17.91 -2.20 -1.82
CA LYS A 72 -19.29 -1.78 -1.56
C LYS A 72 -19.48 -1.25 -0.13
N LEU A 73 -18.86 -1.90 0.86
CA LEU A 73 -18.95 -1.46 2.25
C LEU A 73 -18.11 -0.20 2.53
N TRP A 74 -17.04 0.01 1.77
CA TRP A 74 -16.17 1.17 1.89
C TRP A 74 -16.74 2.42 1.20
N ASN A 75 -17.60 2.24 0.19
CA ASN A 75 -18.14 3.32 -0.62
C ASN A 75 -19.29 4.08 0.09
N TYR A 76 -18.92 4.93 1.04
CA TYR A 76 -19.80 5.89 1.71
C TYR A 76 -19.05 7.18 1.99
N GLU A 77 -19.76 8.31 2.07
CA GLU A 77 -19.14 9.60 2.36
C GLU A 77 -18.50 9.62 3.76
N LYS A 78 -17.26 10.10 3.83
CA LYS A 78 -16.50 10.22 5.08
C LYS A 78 -16.14 11.68 5.30
N TYR A 79 -16.36 12.15 6.51
CA TYR A 79 -16.00 13.51 6.95
C TYR A 79 -15.11 13.41 8.18
N SER A 80 -14.04 14.21 8.24
CA SER A 80 -13.33 14.45 9.49
C SER A 80 -14.11 15.42 10.37
N THR A 81 -13.77 15.47 11.65
CA THR A 81 -14.21 16.57 12.51
C THR A 81 -13.66 17.89 11.98
N PRO A 82 -14.49 18.94 11.79
CA PRO A 82 -14.01 20.26 11.41
C PRO A 82 -13.06 20.84 12.46
N PHE A 83 -12.01 21.51 12.00
CA PHE A 83 -11.06 22.23 12.86
C PHE A 83 -10.91 23.68 12.42
N LYS A 84 -10.70 24.58 13.37
CA LYS A 84 -10.61 26.03 13.14
C LYS A 84 -9.16 26.49 13.06
N LYS A 85 -8.84 27.34 12.08
CA LYS A 85 -7.57 28.09 12.01
C LYS A 85 -7.87 29.51 11.53
N GLY A 86 -7.52 30.51 12.35
CA GLY A 86 -7.93 31.90 12.12
C GLY A 86 -9.45 32.02 12.03
N ASP A 87 -9.93 32.73 11.03
CA ASP A 87 -11.36 32.96 10.78
C ASP A 87 -12.01 31.89 9.88
N ARG A 88 -11.35 30.75 9.68
CA ARG A 88 -11.83 29.68 8.79
C ARG A 88 -11.90 28.33 9.49
N TYR A 89 -12.80 27.50 8.99
CA TYR A 89 -12.91 26.09 9.31
C TYR A 89 -12.36 25.25 8.18
N PHE A 90 -11.91 24.05 8.52
CA PHE A 90 -11.33 23.08 7.60
C PHE A 90 -11.80 21.69 7.97
N TYR A 91 -12.01 20.84 6.98
CA TYR A 91 -12.28 19.41 7.19
C TYR A 91 -11.86 18.63 5.96
N PHE A 92 -11.63 17.33 6.16
CA PHE A 92 -11.39 16.38 5.08
C PHE A 92 -12.70 15.68 4.71
N LYS A 93 -12.93 15.53 3.41
CA LYS A 93 -14.03 14.74 2.84
C LYS A 93 -13.49 13.66 1.91
N ASN A 94 -14.10 12.49 1.93
CA ASN A 94 -13.93 11.48 0.89
C ASN A 94 -15.32 11.05 0.42
N ASP A 95 -15.56 11.04 -0.89
CA ASP A 95 -16.86 10.67 -1.47
C ASP A 95 -17.21 9.19 -1.32
N GLY A 96 -16.24 8.37 -0.94
CA GLY A 96 -16.39 6.93 -0.82
C GLY A 96 -15.10 6.20 -1.13
N LEU A 97 -14.61 6.39 -2.35
CA LEU A 97 -13.55 5.56 -2.94
C LEU A 97 -12.36 6.36 -3.48
N GLN A 98 -12.31 7.67 -3.25
CA GLN A 98 -11.12 8.46 -3.54
C GLN A 98 -9.89 7.86 -2.83
N ASN A 99 -8.76 7.82 -3.54
CA ASN A 99 -7.49 7.32 -3.01
C ASN A 99 -7.06 8.12 -1.78
N GLN A 100 -7.27 9.44 -1.80
CA GLN A 100 -6.96 10.35 -0.71
C GLN A 100 -8.17 11.24 -0.40
N SER A 101 -8.37 11.55 0.88
CA SER A 101 -9.38 12.53 1.28
C SER A 101 -8.98 13.94 0.84
N VAL A 102 -9.98 14.70 0.43
CA VAL A 102 -9.86 16.06 -0.09
C VAL A 102 -10.07 17.08 1.04
N LEU A 103 -9.25 18.13 1.07
CA LEU A 103 -9.33 19.18 2.08
C LEU A 103 -10.24 20.31 1.60
N TYR A 104 -11.24 20.63 2.41
CA TYR A 104 -12.17 21.73 2.20
C TYR A 104 -11.99 22.82 3.25
N THR A 105 -12.42 24.04 2.92
CA THR A 105 -12.43 25.19 3.83
C THR A 105 -13.75 25.95 3.78
N LEU A 106 -14.16 26.50 4.93
CA LEU A 106 -15.41 27.26 5.10
C LEU A 106 -15.15 28.53 5.91
N THR A 107 -15.98 29.56 5.70
CA THR A 107 -15.97 30.79 6.51
C THR A 107 -16.78 30.66 7.81
N SER A 108 -17.74 29.75 7.84
CA SER A 108 -18.51 29.35 9.04
C SER A 108 -18.94 27.88 8.90
N LEU A 109 -19.45 27.27 9.97
CA LEU A 109 -19.86 25.85 9.93
C LEU A 109 -21.07 25.58 9.02
N ASP A 110 -21.89 26.61 8.75
CA ASP A 110 -23.08 26.52 7.90
C ASP A 110 -22.84 27.09 6.49
N ALA A 111 -21.61 27.54 6.18
CA ALA A 111 -21.28 28.09 4.86
C ALA A 111 -21.04 26.98 3.83
N GLU A 112 -21.18 27.31 2.55
CA GLU A 112 -20.80 26.40 1.46
C GLU A 112 -19.29 26.12 1.48
N PRO A 113 -18.86 24.85 1.45
CA PRO A 113 -17.45 24.49 1.48
C PRO A 113 -16.77 24.78 0.14
N THR A 114 -15.56 25.33 0.21
CA THR A 114 -14.70 25.51 -0.97
C THR A 114 -13.58 24.48 -0.95
N LEU A 115 -13.30 23.86 -2.10
CA LEU A 115 -12.14 22.99 -2.28
C LEU A 115 -10.86 23.79 -2.02
N LEU A 116 -10.00 23.30 -1.12
CA LEU A 116 -8.71 23.91 -0.85
C LEU A 116 -7.56 23.11 -1.48
N LEU A 117 -7.55 21.79 -1.28
CA LEU A 117 -6.51 20.92 -1.80
C LEU A 117 -7.08 19.53 -2.09
N ASP A 118 -6.86 19.06 -3.31
CA ASP A 118 -7.15 17.68 -3.72
C ASP A 118 -5.83 16.90 -3.95
N PRO A 119 -5.39 16.06 -2.98
CA PRO A 119 -4.19 15.26 -3.16
C PRO A 119 -4.28 14.23 -4.29
N ASN A 120 -5.49 13.86 -4.76
CA ASN A 120 -5.66 12.94 -5.88
C ASN A 120 -5.16 13.54 -7.20
N THR A 121 -4.94 14.85 -7.26
CA THR A 121 -4.38 15.55 -8.43
C THR A 121 -2.85 15.67 -8.41
N LEU A 122 -2.18 15.15 -7.37
CA LEU A 122 -0.73 15.28 -7.16
C LEU A 122 0.07 14.05 -7.57
N SER A 123 -0.59 13.00 -8.08
CA SER A 123 0.03 11.79 -8.62
C SER A 123 -0.41 11.61 -10.07
N GLU A 124 0.55 11.25 -10.91
CA GLU A 124 0.28 10.70 -12.25
C GLU A 124 -0.07 9.20 -12.16
#